data_AF-A0A3M8FNV0-F1
#
_entry.id   AF-A0A3M8FNV0-F1
#
_cell.length_a   1.000
_cell.length_b   1.000
_cell.length_c   1.000
_cell.angle_alpha   90.00
_cell.angle_beta   90.00
_cell.angle_gamma   90.00
#
_symmetry.space_group_name_H-M   'P 1'
#
loop_
_entity.id
_entity.type
_entity.pdbx_description
1 polymer ?
#
loop_
_entity_poly.entity_id
_entity_poly.type
_entity_poly.pdbx_seq_one_letter_code
_entity_poly.pdbx_strand_id
1 'polypeptide(L)'
;MGNDKPCGEKFIDDFLNEEGLAFTKFYYLNAKGEYGKYLTDYQLTLGRKYDSLYEIPNTQENYDRMSKMISWRYKKWKKKSNSRWKFWKRK
;
A
#
# COMPACT_ATOMS: atom_id res chain seq x y z
N MET A 1 -8.71 17.68 28.90
CA MET A 1 -7.99 16.47 28.47
C MET A 1 -8.84 15.78 27.42
N GLY A 2 -8.33 15.71 26.19
CA GLY A 2 -9.08 15.19 25.04
C GLY A 2 -9.37 13.70 25.21
N ASN A 3 -10.60 13.29 24.88
CA ASN A 3 -10.99 11.89 24.81
C ASN A 3 -10.36 11.24 23.58
N ASP A 4 -9.10 10.84 23.66
CA ASP A 4 -8.50 9.94 22.68
C ASP A 4 -9.14 8.57 22.89
N LYS A 5 -10.13 8.24 22.05
CA LYS A 5 -10.70 6.89 22.00
C LYS A 5 -9.53 5.91 21.84
N PRO A 6 -9.42 4.86 22.68
CA PRO A 6 -8.47 3.81 22.43
C PRO A 6 -8.76 3.25 21.04
N CYS A 7 -7.71 2.97 20.26
CA CYS A 7 -7.80 2.33 18.96
C CYS A 7 -8.65 1.05 19.10
N GLY A 8 -9.95 1.16 18.80
CA GLY A 8 -10.92 0.12 19.10
C GLY A 8 -10.78 -1.02 18.11
N GLU A 9 -11.09 -2.25 18.54
CA GLU A 9 -11.08 -3.48 17.74
C GLU A 9 -11.81 -3.34 16.39
N LYS A 10 -12.83 -2.48 16.32
CA LYS A 10 -13.54 -2.14 15.09
C LYS A 10 -12.66 -1.49 14.00
N PHE A 11 -11.62 -0.75 14.41
CA PHE A 11 -10.62 -0.19 13.50
C PHE A 11 -9.68 -1.28 12.96
N ILE A 12 -9.48 -2.37 13.69
CA ILE A 12 -8.66 -3.50 13.24
C ILE A 12 -9.42 -4.24 12.13
N ASP A 13 -10.69 -4.56 12.30
CA ASP A 13 -11.45 -5.31 11.28
C ASP A 13 -11.65 -4.53 9.97
N ASP A 14 -11.91 -3.21 10.07
CA ASP A 14 -12.13 -2.38 8.89
C ASP A 14 -10.84 -2.14 8.09
N PHE A 15 -9.68 -2.07 8.75
CA PHE A 15 -8.39 -1.73 8.11
C PHE A 15 -7.45 -2.94 7.90
N LEU A 16 -7.54 -3.98 8.71
CA LEU A 16 -6.71 -5.19 8.67
C LEU A 16 -7.50 -6.41 8.16
N ASN A 17 -8.24 -6.22 7.08
CA ASN A 17 -9.00 -7.28 6.41
C ASN A 17 -8.16 -8.05 5.37
N GLU A 18 -8.73 -9.16 4.88
CA GLU A 18 -8.10 -10.03 3.87
C GLU A 18 -7.75 -9.28 2.57
N GLU A 19 -8.56 -8.29 2.18
CA GLU A 19 -8.31 -7.49 0.97
C GLU A 19 -7.05 -6.62 1.15
N GLY A 20 -6.95 -5.94 2.29
CA GLY A 20 -5.78 -5.14 2.66
C GLY A 20 -4.51 -5.98 2.74
N LEU A 21 -4.60 -7.16 3.37
CA LEU A 21 -3.49 -8.11 3.43
C LEU A 21 -3.07 -8.60 2.04
N ALA A 22 -4.04 -8.98 1.19
CA ALA A 22 -3.77 -9.46 -0.16
C ALA A 22 -3.12 -8.40 -1.04
N PHE A 23 -3.59 -7.14 -0.98
CA PHE A 23 -2.95 -6.04 -1.67
C PHE A 23 -1.52 -5.79 -1.16
N THR A 24 -1.35 -5.79 0.17
CA THR A 24 -0.04 -5.56 0.80
C THR A 24 0.97 -6.60 0.34
N LYS A 25 0.61 -7.89 0.37
CA LYS A 25 1.45 -8.98 -0.17
C LYS A 25 1.76 -8.79 -1.65
N PHE A 26 0.76 -8.46 -2.47
CA PHE A 26 0.97 -8.22 -3.90
C PHE A 26 1.91 -7.05 -4.20
N TYR A 27 1.88 -6.00 -3.36
CA TYR A 27 2.57 -4.75 -3.66
C TYR A 27 3.97 -4.67 -3.06
N TYR A 28 4.14 -5.18 -1.84
CA TYR A 28 5.42 -5.17 -1.13
C TYR A 28 6.28 -6.39 -1.41
N LEU A 29 5.69 -7.51 -1.86
CA LEU A 29 6.41 -8.76 -2.12
C LEU A 29 6.36 -9.18 -3.59
N ASN A 30 7.41 -9.84 -4.06
CA ASN A 30 7.42 -10.57 -5.33
C ASN A 30 7.08 -12.06 -5.11
N ALA A 31 7.11 -12.88 -6.18
CA ALA A 31 6.79 -14.31 -6.10
C ALA A 31 7.75 -15.13 -5.21
N LYS A 32 8.94 -14.60 -4.92
CA LYS A 32 9.95 -15.19 -4.03
C LYS A 32 9.91 -14.62 -2.61
N GLY A 33 8.99 -13.71 -2.31
CA GLY A 33 8.91 -13.03 -1.01
C GLY A 33 9.94 -11.91 -0.82
N GLU A 34 10.59 -11.44 -1.88
CA GLU A 34 11.54 -10.32 -1.84
C GLU A 34 10.83 -9.00 -2.18
N TYR A 35 11.57 -7.89 -2.23
CA TYR A 35 11.01 -6.57 -2.53
C TYR A 35 10.18 -6.54 -3.82
N GLY A 36 8.91 -6.16 -3.68
CA GLY A 36 7.95 -6.01 -4.75
C GLY A 36 7.99 -4.62 -5.40
N LYS A 37 6.86 -4.25 -6.02
CA LYS A 37 6.72 -3.01 -6.80
C LYS A 37 6.85 -1.74 -5.98
N TYR A 38 6.63 -1.81 -4.67
CA TYR A 38 6.78 -0.67 -3.77
C TYR A 38 8.13 0.02 -3.94
N LEU A 39 9.24 -0.73 -3.96
CA LEU A 39 10.57 -0.14 -4.01
C LEU A 39 10.81 0.63 -5.32
N THR A 40 10.38 0.04 -6.44
CA THR A 40 10.42 0.69 -7.75
C THR A 40 9.58 1.97 -7.77
N ASP A 41 8.36 1.92 -7.25
CA ASP A 41 7.48 3.10 -7.21
C ASP A 41 8.03 4.19 -6.28
N TYR A 42 8.65 3.80 -5.16
CA TYR A 42 9.29 4.72 -4.23
C TYR A 42 10.46 5.46 -4.90
N GLN A 43 11.35 4.73 -5.59
CA GLN A 43 12.45 5.33 -6.35
C GLN A 43 11.94 6.25 -7.47
N LEU A 44 10.94 5.81 -8.24
CA LEU A 44 10.41 6.61 -9.34
C LEU A 44 9.66 7.86 -8.86
N THR A 45 9.00 7.78 -7.70
CA THR A 45 8.17 8.87 -7.16
C THR A 45 9.01 9.90 -6.42
N LEU A 46 9.98 9.47 -5.62
CA LEU A 46 10.73 10.35 -4.70
C LEU A 46 12.24 10.41 -5.00
N GLY A 47 12.84 9.31 -5.47
CA GLY A 47 14.30 9.17 -5.57
C GLY A 47 14.98 9.94 -6.70
N ARG A 48 14.24 10.49 -7.67
CA ARG A 48 14.85 11.15 -8.86
C ARG A 48 15.75 12.36 -8.57
N LYS A 49 15.62 12.96 -7.38
CA LYS A 49 16.37 14.16 -6.97
C LYS A 49 17.51 13.86 -5.98
N TYR A 50 17.75 12.59 -5.68
CA TYR A 50 18.68 12.16 -4.65
C TYR A 50 19.61 11.09 -5.22
N ASP A 51 20.86 11.10 -4.79
CA ASP A 51 21.84 10.10 -5.21
C ASP A 51 21.58 8.76 -4.50
N SER A 52 20.93 8.82 -3.35
CA SER A 52 20.55 7.67 -2.54
C SER A 52 19.10 7.76 -2.06
N LEU A 53 18.41 6.62 -2.01
CA LEU A 53 17.06 6.54 -1.43
C LEU A 53 17.03 6.87 0.07
N TYR A 54 18.18 6.80 0.75
CA TYR A 54 18.30 7.15 2.16
C TYR A 54 18.34 8.66 2.44
N GLU A 55 18.52 9.47 1.40
CA GLU A 55 18.56 10.94 1.52
C GLU A 55 17.18 11.59 1.39
N ILE A 56 16.16 10.79 1.07
CA ILE A 56 14.80 11.30 0.88
C ILE A 56 14.26 11.79 2.23
N PRO A 57 13.90 13.08 2.36
CA PRO A 57 13.49 13.65 3.63
C PRO A 57 12.09 13.17 4.04
N ASN A 58 11.89 13.04 5.35
CA ASN A 58 10.59 12.70 5.93
C ASN A 58 9.69 13.95 6.00
N THR A 59 9.03 14.28 4.89
CA THR A 59 8.13 15.44 4.79
C THR A 59 6.71 14.99 4.49
N GLN A 60 5.73 15.81 4.90
CA GLN A 60 4.32 15.58 4.57
C GLN A 60 4.09 15.53 3.05
N GLU A 61 4.80 16.36 2.28
CA GLU A 61 4.72 16.35 0.81
C GLU A 61 5.14 14.99 0.22
N ASN A 62 6.25 14.41 0.70
CA ASN A 62 6.71 13.10 0.25
C ASN A 62 5.73 11.99 0.64
N TYR A 63 5.15 12.09 1.84
CA TYR A 63 4.08 11.20 2.26
C TYR A 63 2.87 11.28 1.33
N ASP A 64 2.38 12.48 1.01
CA ASP A 64 1.22 12.70 0.13
C ASP A 64 1.46 12.15 -1.28
N ARG A 65 2.68 12.34 -1.81
CA ARG A 65 3.08 11.79 -3.12
C ARG A 65 3.04 10.26 -3.13
N MET A 66 3.59 9.62 -2.11
CA MET A 66 3.54 8.15 -2.00
C MET A 66 2.12 7.65 -1.74
N SER A 67 1.33 8.33 -0.91
CA SER A 67 -0.07 8.00 -0.64
C SER A 67 -0.91 7.97 -1.93
N LYS A 68 -0.73 8.96 -2.82
CA LYS A 68 -1.37 9.00 -4.15
C LYS A 68 -0.95 7.82 -5.02
N MET A 69 0.34 7.47 -5.03
CA MET A 69 0.86 6.33 -5.80
C MET A 69 0.28 5.00 -5.31
N ILE A 70 0.31 4.76 -3.98
CA ILE A 70 -0.24 3.55 -3.36
C ILE A 70 -1.74 3.44 -3.64
N SER A 71 -2.48 4.54 -3.51
CA SER A 71 -3.91 4.60 -3.82
C SER A 71 -4.20 4.25 -5.27
N TRP A 72 -3.39 4.75 -6.21
CA TRP A 72 -3.53 4.42 -7.63
C TRP A 72 -3.23 2.93 -7.90
N ARG A 73 -2.17 2.38 -7.29
CA ARG A 73 -1.80 0.96 -7.39
C ARG A 73 -2.90 0.06 -6.84
N TYR A 74 -3.47 0.42 -5.69
CA TYR A 74 -4.58 -0.29 -5.08
C TYR A 74 -5.81 -0.29 -5.98
N LYS A 75 -6.24 0.87 -6.50
CA LYS A 75 -7.37 0.96 -7.45
C LYS A 75 -7.13 0.12 -8.70
N LYS A 76 -5.92 0.15 -9.27
CA LYS A 76 -5.55 -0.65 -10.44
C LYS A 76 -5.57 -2.15 -10.14
N TRP A 77 -5.00 -2.55 -8.99
CA TRP A 77 -5.04 -3.93 -8.52
C TRP A 77 -6.48 -4.39 -8.31
N LYS A 78 -7.31 -3.62 -7.60
CA LYS A 78 -8.71 -3.92 -7.31
C LYS A 78 -9.55 -4.10 -8.57
N LYS A 79 -9.36 -3.27 -9.59
CA LYS A 79 -10.01 -3.45 -10.91
C LYS A 79 -9.63 -4.78 -11.57
N LYS A 80 -8.35 -5.15 -11.54
CA LYS A 80 -7.87 -6.44 -12.07
C LYS A 80 -8.29 -7.63 -11.19
N SER A 81 -8.39 -7.41 -9.89
CA SER A 81 -8.82 -8.37 -8.87
C SER A 81 -10.30 -8.66 -8.99
N ASN A 82 -11.18 -7.66 -9.13
CA ASN A 82 -12.63 -7.89 -9.21
C ASN A 82 -13.02 -8.82 -10.38
N SER A 83 -12.19 -8.93 -11.42
CA SER A 83 -12.32 -9.96 -12.45
C SER A 83 -11.96 -11.37 -11.96
N ARG A 84 -10.93 -11.50 -11.11
CA ARG A 84 -10.49 -12.76 -10.49
C ARG A 84 -11.28 -13.14 -9.22
N TRP A 85 -11.57 -12.24 -8.29
CA TRP A 85 -12.27 -12.53 -7.02
C TRP A 85 -13.73 -12.97 -7.23
N LYS A 86 -14.40 -12.54 -8.32
CA LYS A 86 -15.69 -13.11 -8.74
C LYS A 86 -15.60 -14.61 -9.09
N PHE A 87 -14.43 -15.07 -9.50
CA PHE A 87 -14.18 -16.47 -9.85
C PHE A 87 -13.95 -17.35 -8.61
N TRP A 88 -13.33 -16.79 -7.55
CA TRP A 88 -13.04 -17.52 -6.30
C TRP A 88 -14.24 -17.63 -5.35
N LYS A 89 -15.27 -16.76 -5.48
CA LYS A 89 -16.54 -16.89 -4.73
C LYS A 89 -17.57 -17.85 -5.37
N ARG A 90 -17.23 -18.54 -6.46
CA ARG A 90 -18.12 -19.48 -7.18
C ARG A 90 -17.76 -20.95 -7.00
N LYS A 91 -17.11 -21.32 -5.88
CA LYS A 91 -16.86 -22.72 -5.53
C LYS A 91 -17.41 -23.01 -4.15
#